data_AF-A0A414CRY1-F1
#
_entry.id   AF-A0A414CRY1-F1
#
_cell.length_a   1.000
_cell.length_b   1.000
_cell.length_c   1.000
_cell.angle_alpha   90.00
_cell.angle_beta   90.00
_cell.angle_gamma   90.00
#
_symmetry.space_group_name_H-M   'P 1'
#
loop_
_entity.id
_entity.type
_entity.pdbx_description
1 polymer ?
#
loop_
_entity_poly.entity_id
_entity_poly.type
_entity_poly.pdbx_seq_one_letter_code
_entity_poly.pdbx_strand_id
1 'polypeptide(L)'
;MKLNQFAVYRVDQQTAGKALWHLPYQEARQQNVSITVENYRLISIHEMQENEKVADIWKRTKNQCEVSDVLVLNKNGEISCYYVDENYPQYLAGFIRINTSGALITMETENYQIDGKKGNWIATDTVIIDGKQFYLMEHQVYRDQAQGVILDAYGKMVVEECKKFDEKTKQKIHDYIQQQVPLNPVEQLKQDGKIRLEHYQKFYQNGTYERSRESGTEANYDMVDGLVNNQKKNPEKISNARSNKQTPRNQQDGKPKKRRSVIKRLHQKQIAIARRSGKPIPKYLDQEMERKRG
;
A
#
# COMPACT_ATOMS: atom_id res chain seq x y z
N MET A 1 -16.39 -2.23 -10.53
CA MET A 1 -16.29 -1.36 -11.73
C MET A 1 -14.93 -0.69 -11.72
N LYS A 2 -14.23 -0.63 -12.87
CA LYS A 2 -12.91 0.02 -12.97
C LYS A 2 -13.07 1.53 -13.17
N LEU A 3 -11.96 2.25 -13.17
CA LEU A 3 -11.90 3.67 -13.53
C LEU A 3 -12.43 3.89 -14.95
N ASN A 4 -13.15 4.99 -15.15
CA ASN A 4 -13.69 5.44 -16.44
C ASN A 4 -14.59 4.39 -17.10
N GLN A 5 -15.47 3.81 -16.29
CA GLN A 5 -16.52 2.90 -16.72
C GLN A 5 -17.86 3.38 -16.20
N PHE A 6 -18.93 3.00 -16.90
CA PHE A 6 -20.28 3.13 -16.39
C PHE A 6 -21.00 1.78 -16.44
N ALA A 7 -21.98 1.64 -15.57
CA ALA A 7 -22.78 0.44 -15.42
C ALA A 7 -24.27 0.79 -15.49
N VAL A 8 -25.05 -0.12 -16.06
CA VAL A 8 -26.52 -0.04 -16.09
C VAL A 8 -27.06 -1.05 -15.09
N TYR A 9 -27.80 -0.54 -14.12
CA TYR A 9 -28.54 -1.35 -13.14
C TYR A 9 -30.02 -1.31 -13.49
N ARG A 10 -30.67 -2.46 -13.40
CA ARG A 10 -32.11 -2.60 -13.63
C ARG A 10 -32.79 -3.12 -12.39
N VAL A 11 -33.99 -2.65 -12.12
CA VAL A 11 -34.81 -3.14 -11.01
C VAL A 11 -34.89 -4.66 -11.04
N ASP A 12 -34.65 -5.29 -9.88
CA ASP A 12 -34.89 -6.70 -9.70
C ASP A 12 -36.33 -6.93 -9.25
N GLN A 13 -37.15 -7.49 -10.14
CA GLN A 13 -38.57 -7.75 -9.89
C GLN A 13 -38.81 -8.85 -8.83
N GLN A 14 -37.78 -9.58 -8.40
CA GLN A 14 -37.87 -10.56 -7.32
C GLN A 14 -37.70 -9.92 -5.92
N THR A 15 -37.25 -8.67 -5.87
CA THR A 15 -37.04 -7.92 -4.61
C THR A 15 -38.18 -6.96 -4.33
N ALA A 16 -38.12 -6.26 -3.19
CA ALA A 16 -39.00 -5.12 -2.91
C ALA A 16 -38.89 -4.02 -3.98
N GLY A 17 -37.79 -4.01 -4.75
CA GLY A 17 -37.56 -3.14 -5.90
C GLY A 17 -38.62 -3.22 -6.98
N LYS A 18 -39.41 -4.31 -7.07
CA LYS A 18 -40.49 -4.44 -8.07
C LYS A 18 -41.42 -3.22 -8.14
N ALA A 19 -41.65 -2.54 -7.03
CA ALA A 19 -42.46 -1.31 -6.98
C ALA A 19 -41.89 -0.16 -7.81
N LEU A 20 -40.57 -0.14 -8.07
CA LEU A 20 -39.89 0.88 -8.88
C LEU A 20 -40.00 0.60 -10.39
N TRP A 21 -40.45 -0.58 -10.81
CA TRP A 21 -40.44 -0.97 -12.22
C TRP A 21 -41.27 0.00 -13.09
N HIS A 22 -40.60 0.67 -14.04
CA HIS A 22 -41.17 1.74 -14.86
C HIS A 22 -41.77 2.93 -14.09
N LEU A 23 -41.39 3.11 -12.82
CA LEU A 23 -41.86 4.22 -12.01
C LEU A 23 -40.99 5.47 -12.28
N PRO A 24 -41.56 6.63 -12.64
CA PRO A 24 -40.81 7.87 -12.77
C PRO A 24 -40.17 8.30 -11.45
N TYR A 25 -39.08 9.06 -11.51
CA TYR A 25 -38.31 9.42 -10.31
C TYR A 25 -39.15 10.21 -9.29
N GLN A 26 -39.98 11.14 -9.76
CA GLN A 26 -40.82 11.96 -8.89
C GLN A 26 -41.86 11.13 -8.13
N GLU A 27 -42.47 10.16 -8.80
CA GLU A 27 -43.45 9.26 -8.18
C GLU A 27 -42.78 8.32 -7.18
N ALA A 28 -41.62 7.77 -7.52
CA ALA A 28 -40.82 6.95 -6.59
C ALA A 28 -40.51 7.70 -5.30
N ARG A 29 -40.18 9.00 -5.39
CA ARG A 29 -39.98 9.85 -4.20
C ARG A 29 -41.26 10.13 -3.43
N GLN A 30 -42.38 10.42 -4.10
CA GLN A 30 -43.66 10.66 -3.43
C GLN A 30 -44.16 9.44 -2.66
N GLN A 31 -43.95 8.25 -3.22
CA GLN A 31 -44.31 6.98 -2.61
C GLN A 31 -43.29 6.51 -1.56
N ASN A 32 -42.22 7.27 -1.31
CA ASN A 32 -41.12 6.93 -0.40
C ASN A 32 -40.53 5.53 -0.66
N VAL A 33 -40.43 5.13 -1.92
CA VAL A 33 -39.84 3.84 -2.29
C VAL A 33 -38.32 3.95 -2.23
N SER A 34 -37.67 3.00 -1.55
CA SER A 34 -36.22 3.01 -1.39
C SER A 34 -35.50 2.62 -2.68
N ILE A 35 -34.76 3.56 -3.27
CA ILE A 35 -33.95 3.36 -4.49
C ILE A 35 -32.51 3.04 -4.07
N THR A 36 -32.26 1.79 -3.69
CA THR A 36 -30.94 1.30 -3.28
C THR A 36 -30.45 0.18 -4.18
N VAL A 37 -29.14 0.00 -4.29
CA VAL A 37 -28.52 -1.01 -5.17
C VAL A 37 -29.00 -2.44 -4.89
N GLU A 38 -29.44 -2.76 -3.67
CA GLU A 38 -29.96 -4.07 -3.26
C GLU A 38 -31.24 -4.47 -4.00
N ASN A 39 -32.02 -3.48 -4.43
CA ASN A 39 -33.27 -3.67 -5.18
C ASN A 39 -33.04 -3.80 -6.70
N TYR A 40 -31.78 -3.86 -7.13
CA TYR A 40 -31.36 -3.78 -8.51
C TYR A 40 -30.35 -4.89 -8.85
N ARG A 41 -30.34 -5.27 -10.12
CA ARG A 41 -29.34 -6.16 -10.72
C ARG A 41 -28.49 -5.42 -11.73
N LEU A 42 -27.21 -5.76 -11.77
CA LEU A 42 -26.29 -5.26 -12.79
C LEU A 42 -26.62 -5.92 -14.15
N ILE A 43 -26.84 -5.11 -15.19
CA ILE A 43 -27.14 -5.58 -16.56
C ILE A 43 -25.89 -5.53 -17.43
N SER A 44 -25.17 -4.42 -17.42
CA SER A 44 -23.99 -4.24 -18.29
C SER A 44 -23.00 -3.25 -17.69
N ILE A 45 -21.74 -3.38 -18.11
CA ILE A 45 -20.65 -2.46 -17.82
C ILE A 45 -19.99 -2.09 -19.14
N HIS A 46 -19.73 -0.82 -19.34
CA HIS A 46 -19.12 -0.28 -20.54
C HIS A 46 -18.04 0.74 -20.18
N GLU A 47 -17.12 0.98 -21.10
CA GLU A 47 -16.12 2.03 -20.97
C GLU A 47 -16.73 3.40 -21.29
N MET A 48 -16.23 4.40 -20.58
CA MET A 48 -16.54 5.81 -20.83
C MET A 48 -15.50 6.41 -21.79
N GLN A 49 -15.96 7.27 -22.67
CA GLN A 49 -15.09 8.08 -23.51
C GLN A 49 -14.47 9.22 -22.70
N GLU A 50 -13.37 9.78 -23.21
CA GLU A 50 -12.73 10.94 -22.60
C GLU A 50 -13.71 12.12 -22.54
N ASN A 51 -13.87 12.71 -21.36
CA ASN A 51 -14.80 13.81 -21.08
C ASN A 51 -16.29 13.52 -21.33
N GLU A 52 -16.70 12.26 -21.52
CA GLU A 52 -18.10 11.87 -21.69
C GLU A 52 -18.93 12.31 -20.46
N LYS A 53 -20.09 12.94 -20.70
CA LYS A 53 -21.03 13.33 -19.65
C LYS A 53 -22.19 12.33 -19.57
N VAL A 54 -22.94 12.37 -18.47
CA VAL A 54 -24.14 11.53 -18.30
C VAL A 54 -25.14 11.70 -19.45
N ALA A 55 -25.30 12.92 -19.97
CA ALA A 55 -26.18 13.19 -21.11
C ALA A 55 -25.77 12.42 -22.38
N ASP A 56 -24.48 12.27 -22.62
CA ASP A 56 -23.94 11.59 -23.79
C ASP A 56 -24.08 10.07 -23.64
N ILE A 57 -23.77 9.54 -22.44
CA ILE A 57 -23.99 8.14 -22.08
C ILE A 57 -25.47 7.78 -22.22
N TRP A 58 -26.37 8.63 -21.70
CA TRP A 58 -27.81 8.41 -21.79
C TRP A 58 -28.29 8.39 -23.24
N LYS A 59 -27.81 9.30 -24.10
CA LYS A 59 -28.13 9.28 -25.55
C LYS A 59 -27.66 7.98 -26.21
N ARG A 60 -26.46 7.50 -25.89
CA ARG A 60 -25.89 6.25 -26.43
C ARG A 60 -26.66 5.01 -25.96
N THR A 61 -27.14 5.03 -24.72
CA THR A 61 -27.81 3.89 -24.08
C THR A 61 -29.33 3.97 -24.11
N LYS A 62 -29.91 4.99 -24.76
CA LYS A 62 -31.35 5.26 -24.76
C LYS A 62 -32.20 4.07 -25.21
N ASN A 63 -31.70 3.24 -26.13
CA ASN A 63 -32.43 2.06 -26.63
C ASN A 63 -32.27 0.82 -25.75
N GLN A 64 -31.37 0.86 -24.77
CA GLN A 64 -31.05 -0.26 -23.87
C GLN A 64 -31.57 -0.01 -22.45
N CYS A 65 -31.67 1.26 -22.05
CA CYS A 65 -32.16 1.69 -20.74
C CYS A 65 -33.69 1.84 -20.76
N GLU A 66 -34.31 1.48 -19.66
CA GLU A 66 -35.74 1.67 -19.41
C GLU A 66 -35.94 2.67 -18.26
N VAL A 67 -37.13 3.26 -18.18
CA VAL A 67 -37.53 4.07 -17.01
C VAL A 67 -37.37 3.19 -15.78
N SER A 68 -36.78 3.75 -14.72
CA SER A 68 -36.37 3.09 -13.47
C SER A 68 -34.99 2.45 -13.43
N ASP A 69 -34.31 2.28 -14.57
CA ASP A 69 -32.92 1.86 -14.57
C ASP A 69 -32.04 2.90 -13.87
N VAL A 70 -30.86 2.50 -13.38
CA VAL A 70 -29.90 3.40 -12.75
C VAL A 70 -28.56 3.32 -13.48
N LEU A 71 -28.09 4.46 -13.96
CA LEU A 71 -26.75 4.64 -14.52
C LEU A 71 -25.78 4.96 -13.38
N VAL A 72 -24.78 4.11 -13.20
CA VAL A 72 -23.69 4.35 -12.26
C VAL A 72 -22.43 4.63 -13.05
N LEU A 73 -21.88 5.82 -12.90
CA LEU A 73 -20.66 6.27 -13.58
C LEU A 73 -19.51 6.25 -12.58
N ASN A 74 -18.35 5.75 -12.98
CA ASN A 74 -17.08 5.93 -12.28
C ASN A 74 -16.14 6.72 -13.17
N LYS A 75 -16.08 8.03 -12.95
CA LYS A 75 -15.21 8.94 -13.69
C LYS A 75 -14.04 9.32 -12.80
N ASN A 76 -12.83 8.93 -13.17
CA ASN A 76 -11.60 9.20 -12.42
C ASN A 76 -11.68 8.86 -10.92
N GLY A 77 -12.41 7.80 -10.54
CA GLY A 77 -12.54 7.35 -9.15
C GLY A 77 -13.75 7.96 -8.42
N GLU A 78 -14.42 8.94 -9.02
CA GLU A 78 -15.67 9.50 -8.52
C GLU A 78 -16.86 8.66 -9.02
N ILE A 79 -17.65 8.14 -8.08
CA ILE A 79 -18.89 7.44 -8.40
C ILE A 79 -20.06 8.39 -8.31
N SER A 80 -20.79 8.53 -9.42
CA SER A 80 -22.05 9.27 -9.52
C SER A 80 -23.15 8.35 -10.02
N CYS A 81 -24.34 8.44 -9.43
CA CYS A 81 -25.49 7.61 -9.83
C CYS A 81 -26.61 8.49 -10.37
N TYR A 82 -27.30 8.00 -11.39
CA TYR A 82 -28.41 8.70 -12.03
C TYR A 82 -29.56 7.75 -12.29
N TYR A 83 -30.75 8.11 -11.82
CA TYR A 83 -31.99 7.41 -12.11
C TYR A 83 -32.45 7.75 -13.52
N VAL A 84 -32.70 6.74 -14.36
CA VAL A 84 -33.23 6.91 -15.71
C VAL A 84 -34.72 7.24 -15.63
N ASP A 85 -35.05 8.47 -16.02
CA ASP A 85 -36.40 8.98 -16.12
C ASP A 85 -36.79 9.13 -17.61
N GLU A 86 -38.08 9.40 -17.88
CA GLU A 86 -38.62 9.49 -19.24
C GLU A 86 -37.87 10.50 -20.13
N ASN A 87 -37.58 11.67 -19.56
CA ASN A 87 -37.05 12.81 -20.29
C ASN A 87 -35.55 13.01 -20.11
N TYR A 88 -35.02 12.72 -18.92
CA TYR A 88 -33.61 12.94 -18.61
C TYR A 88 -33.19 12.21 -17.32
N PRO A 89 -31.96 11.67 -17.23
CA PRO A 89 -31.48 11.04 -16.00
C PRO A 89 -31.40 12.02 -14.82
N GLN A 90 -31.98 11.64 -13.69
CA GLN A 90 -32.00 12.43 -12.45
C GLN A 90 -30.86 12.01 -11.53
N TYR A 91 -30.12 12.96 -10.97
CA TYR A 91 -29.06 12.64 -10.00
C TYR A 91 -29.65 11.93 -8.77
N LEU A 92 -28.99 10.85 -8.37
CA LEU A 92 -29.43 9.97 -7.30
C LEU A 92 -28.30 9.77 -6.28
N ALA A 93 -28.41 10.43 -5.14
CA ALA A 93 -27.50 10.24 -4.02
C ALA A 93 -27.79 8.94 -3.27
N GLY A 94 -26.75 8.26 -2.76
CA GLY A 94 -26.90 7.13 -1.84
C GLY A 94 -27.41 5.82 -2.44
N PHE A 95 -27.46 5.70 -3.78
CA PHE A 95 -27.81 4.45 -4.47
C PHE A 95 -26.82 3.33 -4.12
N ILE A 96 -25.52 3.62 -4.21
CA ILE A 96 -24.44 2.76 -3.73
C ILE A 96 -24.07 3.20 -2.32
N ARG A 97 -24.08 2.26 -1.39
CA ARG A 97 -23.67 2.46 0.00
C ARG A 97 -22.48 1.57 0.29
N ILE A 98 -21.39 2.16 0.78
CA ILE A 98 -20.23 1.40 1.24
C ILE A 98 -20.43 1.14 2.72
N ASN A 99 -21.03 0.00 3.04
CA ASN A 99 -21.23 -0.45 4.43
C ASN A 99 -19.88 -0.86 5.02
N THR A 100 -19.13 0.13 5.51
CA THR A 100 -17.85 -0.12 6.19
C THR A 100 -18.12 -0.38 7.67
N SER A 101 -17.57 -1.48 8.21
CA SER A 101 -17.72 -1.80 9.63
C SER A 101 -17.18 -0.65 10.49
N GLY A 102 -18.01 -0.11 11.38
CA GLY A 102 -17.65 1.01 12.24
C GLY A 102 -17.86 2.40 11.64
N ALA A 103 -18.53 2.52 10.48
CA ALA A 103 -18.99 3.80 9.98
C ALA A 103 -19.96 4.45 11.00
N LEU A 104 -19.70 5.70 11.36
CA LEU A 104 -20.53 6.50 12.26
C LEU A 104 -21.60 7.27 11.51
N ILE A 105 -21.35 7.57 10.24
CA ILE A 105 -22.21 8.40 9.40
C ILE A 105 -22.72 7.59 8.22
N THR A 106 -24.03 7.72 7.99
CA THR A 106 -24.78 7.17 6.87
C THR A 106 -25.71 8.25 6.30
N MET A 107 -26.32 7.99 5.14
CA MET A 107 -27.33 8.89 4.56
C MET A 107 -28.59 9.07 5.42
N GLU A 108 -28.82 8.20 6.40
CA GLU A 108 -29.97 8.25 7.32
C GLU A 108 -29.58 8.94 8.65
N THR A 109 -28.36 9.47 8.75
CA THR A 109 -27.86 10.10 9.96
C THR A 109 -28.49 11.48 10.16
N GLU A 110 -29.21 11.61 11.27
CA GLU A 110 -29.80 12.86 11.75
C GLU A 110 -29.30 13.19 13.16
N ASN A 111 -29.47 14.44 13.58
CA ASN A 111 -29.10 14.92 14.92
C ASN A 111 -27.62 14.69 15.29
N TYR A 112 -26.72 14.63 14.31
CA TYR A 112 -25.30 14.40 14.52
C TYR A 112 -24.61 15.64 15.11
N GLN A 113 -23.74 15.45 16.09
CA GLN A 113 -22.95 16.53 16.68
C GLN A 113 -21.52 16.46 16.15
N ILE A 114 -21.08 17.54 15.52
CA ILE A 114 -19.74 17.65 14.94
C ILE A 114 -18.84 18.33 15.97
N ASP A 115 -17.72 17.69 16.31
CA ASP A 115 -16.73 18.27 17.22
C ASP A 115 -16.27 19.66 16.73
N GLY A 116 -16.36 20.65 17.61
CA GLY A 116 -15.99 22.05 17.29
C GLY A 116 -17.06 22.85 16.55
N LYS A 117 -18.20 22.28 16.16
CA LYS A 117 -19.35 23.01 15.60
C LYS A 117 -20.55 22.88 16.51
N LYS A 118 -21.25 23.99 16.74
CA LYS A 118 -22.48 23.98 17.56
C LYS A 118 -23.66 23.47 16.74
N GLY A 119 -24.61 22.87 17.45
CA GLY A 119 -25.88 22.43 16.88
C GLY A 119 -25.84 21.00 16.35
N ASN A 120 -26.97 20.62 15.78
CA ASN A 120 -27.23 19.30 15.24
C ASN A 120 -27.17 19.35 13.72
N TRP A 121 -26.60 18.31 13.12
CA TRP A 121 -26.33 18.20 11.70
C TRP A 121 -27.01 16.96 11.12
N ILE A 122 -27.39 17.05 9.85
CA ILE A 122 -28.05 15.97 9.09
C ILE A 122 -27.26 15.69 7.82
N ALA A 123 -27.15 14.42 7.43
CA ALA A 123 -26.55 14.04 6.15
C ALA A 123 -27.54 14.28 5.01
N THR A 124 -27.22 15.18 4.09
CA THR A 124 -28.12 15.56 2.97
C THR A 124 -27.70 14.94 1.64
N ASP A 125 -26.38 14.78 1.42
CA ASP A 125 -25.84 14.25 0.16
C ASP A 125 -24.57 13.42 0.43
N THR A 126 -24.20 12.56 -0.51
CA THR A 126 -23.01 11.70 -0.39
C THR A 126 -22.32 11.52 -1.73
N VAL A 127 -21.00 11.38 -1.69
CA VAL A 127 -20.18 11.05 -2.84
C VAL A 127 -19.18 9.96 -2.46
N ILE A 128 -18.89 9.08 -3.40
CA ILE A 128 -17.81 8.10 -3.26
C ILE A 128 -16.66 8.53 -4.18
N ILE A 129 -15.48 8.72 -3.58
CA ILE A 129 -14.26 9.10 -4.28
C ILE A 129 -13.15 8.13 -3.88
N ASP A 130 -12.51 7.50 -4.87
CA ASP A 130 -11.43 6.52 -4.67
C ASP A 130 -11.77 5.41 -3.67
N GLY A 131 -13.04 4.96 -3.69
CA GLY A 131 -13.55 3.91 -2.82
C GLY A 131 -13.81 4.33 -1.36
N LYS A 132 -13.68 5.62 -1.04
CA LYS A 132 -14.07 6.18 0.27
C LYS A 132 -15.35 6.97 0.12
N GLN A 133 -16.24 6.86 1.11
CA GLN A 133 -17.52 7.55 1.12
C GLN A 133 -17.45 8.80 2.00
N PHE A 134 -17.95 9.90 1.46
CA PHE A 134 -18.02 11.21 2.12
C PHE A 134 -19.47 11.69 2.18
N TYR A 135 -19.77 12.47 3.21
CA TYR A 135 -21.12 12.93 3.49
C TYR A 135 -21.13 14.45 3.64
N LEU A 136 -22.06 15.10 2.94
CA LEU A 136 -22.36 16.51 3.12
C LEU A 136 -23.34 16.65 4.28
N MET A 137 -22.89 17.33 5.32
CA MET A 137 -23.64 17.61 6.53
C MET A 137 -24.17 19.03 6.49
N GLU A 138 -25.48 19.19 6.64
CA GLU A 138 -26.13 20.50 6.77
C GLU A 138 -26.65 20.69 8.19
N HIS A 139 -26.68 21.94 8.64
CA HIS A 139 -27.22 22.25 9.96
C HIS A 139 -28.74 21.99 9.96
N GLN A 140 -29.25 21.21 10.92
CA GLN A 140 -30.63 20.73 10.89
C GLN A 140 -31.68 21.86 10.97
N VAL A 141 -31.39 22.90 11.76
CA VAL A 141 -32.26 24.08 11.93
C VAL A 141 -32.13 25.07 10.75
N TYR A 142 -30.90 25.50 10.45
CA TYR A 142 -30.66 26.55 9.46
C TYR A 142 -30.61 26.04 8.00
N ARG A 143 -30.44 24.73 7.80
CA ARG A 143 -30.35 24.06 6.49
C ARG A 143 -29.45 24.82 5.51
N ASP A 144 -30.03 25.31 4.42
CA ASP A 144 -29.37 26.01 3.31
C ASP A 144 -28.88 27.42 3.66
N GLN A 145 -29.31 27.98 4.79
CA GLN A 145 -28.86 29.27 5.29
C GLN A 145 -27.48 29.18 5.96
N ALA A 146 -27.11 28.00 6.45
CA ALA A 146 -25.79 27.74 7.01
C ALA A 146 -24.86 27.12 5.95
N GLN A 147 -23.56 27.28 6.13
CA GLN A 147 -22.61 26.51 5.34
C GLN A 147 -22.55 25.06 5.84
N GLY A 148 -22.56 24.13 4.91
CA GLY A 148 -22.40 22.71 5.18
C GLY A 148 -20.94 22.32 5.40
N VAL A 149 -20.76 21.15 6.00
CA VAL A 149 -19.47 20.53 6.34
C VAL A 149 -19.41 19.18 5.64
N ILE A 150 -18.25 18.77 5.14
CA ILE A 150 -18.05 17.41 4.63
C ILE A 150 -17.27 16.60 5.65
N LEU A 151 -17.83 15.45 6.00
CA LEU A 151 -17.23 14.46 6.87
C LEU A 151 -16.93 13.17 6.07
N ASP A 152 -15.95 12.41 6.53
CA ASP A 152 -15.82 11.01 6.12
C ASP A 152 -16.80 10.10 6.88
N ALA A 153 -16.89 8.83 6.48
CA ALA A 153 -17.78 7.85 7.11
C ALA A 153 -17.51 7.62 8.61
N TYR A 154 -16.36 8.03 9.13
CA TYR A 154 -15.97 7.90 10.54
C TYR A 154 -16.13 9.21 11.32
N GLY A 155 -16.74 10.24 10.72
CA GLY A 155 -17.01 11.51 11.38
C GLY A 155 -15.84 12.48 11.42
N LYS A 156 -14.74 12.20 10.72
CA LYS A 156 -13.63 13.15 10.63
C LYS A 156 -13.93 14.21 9.58
N MET A 157 -13.68 15.46 9.95
CA MET A 157 -13.93 16.62 9.11
C MET A 157 -12.90 16.75 7.99
N VAL A 158 -13.40 16.90 6.76
CA VAL A 158 -12.59 17.02 5.54
C VAL A 158 -12.68 18.44 4.97
N VAL A 159 -13.88 19.03 4.96
CA VAL A 159 -14.11 20.39 4.48
C VAL A 159 -15.07 21.10 5.42
N GLU A 160 -14.69 22.27 5.93
CA GLU A 160 -15.48 23.02 6.93
C GLU A 160 -16.61 23.89 6.34
N GLU A 161 -16.46 24.30 5.09
CA GLU A 161 -17.25 25.36 4.47
C GLU A 161 -17.57 24.98 3.01
N CYS A 162 -18.76 24.41 2.79
CA CYS A 162 -19.23 24.01 1.47
C CYS A 162 -20.76 24.01 1.39
N LYS A 163 -21.32 24.23 0.20
CA LYS A 163 -22.76 24.06 -0.04
C LYS A 163 -23.10 22.80 -0.82
N LYS A 164 -22.18 22.38 -1.69
CA LYS A 164 -22.33 21.24 -2.60
C LYS A 164 -20.96 20.61 -2.86
N PHE A 165 -20.97 19.43 -3.48
CA PHE A 165 -19.79 18.80 -4.04
C PHE A 165 -19.36 19.48 -5.35
N ASP A 166 -18.95 20.74 -5.25
CA ASP A 166 -18.35 21.49 -6.36
C ASP A 166 -16.95 20.95 -6.66
N GLU A 167 -16.43 21.23 -7.86
CA GLU A 167 -15.10 20.77 -8.30
C GLU A 167 -13.98 21.19 -7.33
N LYS A 168 -14.05 22.42 -6.77
CA LYS A 168 -13.12 22.90 -5.74
C LYS A 168 -13.19 22.07 -4.46
N THR A 169 -14.40 21.68 -4.05
CA THR A 169 -14.63 20.89 -2.84
C THR A 169 -14.14 19.46 -3.05
N LYS A 170 -14.40 18.88 -4.22
CA LYS A 170 -13.90 17.57 -4.62
C LYS A 170 -12.36 17.53 -4.66
N GLN A 171 -11.72 18.60 -5.12
CA GLN A 171 -10.26 18.70 -5.08
C GLN A 171 -9.72 18.61 -3.64
N LYS A 172 -10.33 19.31 -2.68
CA LYS A 172 -9.95 19.21 -1.26
C LYS A 172 -10.11 17.78 -0.73
N ILE A 173 -11.13 17.06 -1.18
CA ILE A 173 -11.32 15.64 -0.80
C ILE A 173 -10.21 14.78 -1.40
N HIS A 174 -9.84 14.96 -2.67
CA HIS A 174 -8.70 14.24 -3.25
C HIS A 174 -7.40 14.53 -2.50
N ASP A 175 -7.14 15.79 -2.15
CA ASP A 175 -5.96 16.18 -1.38
C ASP A 175 -5.96 15.50 0.00
N TYR A 176 -7.12 15.44 0.66
CA TYR A 176 -7.30 14.71 1.93
C TYR A 176 -7.03 13.21 1.80
N ILE A 177 -7.51 12.57 0.73
CA ILE A 177 -7.27 11.14 0.47
C ILE A 177 -5.78 10.89 0.28
N GLN A 178 -5.10 11.73 -0.51
CA GLN A 178 -3.66 11.62 -0.76
C GLN A 178 -2.83 11.74 0.52
N GLN A 179 -3.21 12.64 1.43
CA GLN A 179 -2.55 12.78 2.74
C GLN A 179 -2.70 11.54 3.64
N GLN A 180 -3.78 10.77 3.46
CA GLN A 180 -4.04 9.55 4.23
C GLN A 180 -3.37 8.30 3.67
N VAL A 181 -3.03 8.28 2.37
CA VAL A 181 -2.22 7.21 1.83
C VAL A 181 -0.88 7.31 2.55
N PRO A 182 -0.47 6.31 3.35
CA PRO A 182 0.86 6.33 3.93
C PRO A 182 1.81 6.44 2.75
N LEU A 183 2.58 7.52 2.70
CA LEU A 183 3.67 7.62 1.75
C LEU A 183 4.52 6.38 1.99
N ASN A 184 4.42 5.40 1.10
CA ASN A 184 5.37 4.30 1.06
C ASN A 184 6.73 5.00 1.03
N PRO A 185 7.62 4.82 2.01
CA PRO A 185 8.90 5.52 2.02
C PRO A 185 9.66 5.27 0.71
N VAL A 186 9.41 4.10 0.11
CA VAL A 186 9.90 3.66 -1.21
C VAL A 186 9.43 4.55 -2.37
N GLU A 187 8.24 5.13 -2.32
CA GLU A 187 7.69 5.99 -3.38
C GLU A 187 8.21 7.44 -3.28
N GLN A 188 8.40 7.95 -2.06
CA GLN A 188 9.12 9.21 -1.83
C GLN A 188 10.59 9.11 -2.30
N LEU A 189 11.26 7.99 -1.99
CA LEU A 189 12.64 7.73 -2.42
C LEU A 189 12.79 7.60 -3.94
N LYS A 190 11.72 7.20 -4.65
CA LYS A 190 11.66 7.16 -6.12
C LYS A 190 11.51 8.56 -6.72
N GLN A 191 10.71 9.43 -6.10
CA GLN A 191 10.51 10.81 -6.57
C GLN A 191 11.75 11.68 -6.37
N ASP A 192 12.48 11.50 -5.27
CA ASP A 192 13.72 12.26 -4.98
C ASP A 192 14.99 11.70 -5.67
N GLY A 193 14.86 10.66 -6.50
CA GLY A 193 15.98 10.04 -7.21
C GLY A 193 17.08 9.43 -6.32
N LYS A 194 16.91 9.45 -4.99
CA LYS A 194 17.87 8.95 -4.00
C LYS A 194 17.37 7.64 -3.40
N ILE A 195 17.17 6.62 -4.22
CA ILE A 195 17.10 5.26 -3.68
C ILE A 195 18.54 4.84 -3.33
N ARG A 196 18.98 5.13 -2.10
CA ARG A 196 20.14 4.46 -1.54
C ARG A 196 19.70 3.06 -1.13
N LEU A 197 19.64 2.14 -2.09
CA LEU A 197 19.26 0.75 -1.82
C LEU A 197 20.17 0.16 -0.73
N GLU A 198 19.55 -0.42 0.29
CA GLU A 198 20.22 -1.27 1.26
C GLU A 198 20.90 -2.45 0.53
N HIS A 199 22.04 -2.93 1.07
CA HIS A 199 22.91 -3.89 0.38
C HIS A 199 22.16 -5.17 -0.03
N TYR A 200 21.20 -5.60 0.80
CA TYR A 200 20.37 -6.77 0.54
C TYR A 200 19.29 -6.52 -0.54
N GLN A 201 18.71 -5.32 -0.63
CA GLN A 201 17.70 -4.99 -1.66
C GLN A 201 18.31 -4.96 -3.06
N LYS A 202 19.58 -4.52 -3.18
CA LYS A 202 20.35 -4.59 -4.44
C LYS A 202 20.49 -6.03 -4.94
N PHE A 203 20.65 -6.97 -4.01
CA PHE A 203 20.86 -8.39 -4.30
C PHE A 203 19.62 -9.03 -4.94
N TYR A 204 18.42 -8.62 -4.52
CA TYR A 204 17.16 -9.13 -5.06
C TYR A 204 16.77 -8.49 -6.39
N GLN A 205 17.08 -7.21 -6.61
CA GLN A 205 16.79 -6.53 -7.89
C GLN A 205 17.76 -6.91 -9.00
N ASN A 206 19.05 -7.04 -8.69
CA ASN A 206 20.09 -7.38 -9.65
C ASN A 206 20.42 -8.88 -9.58
N GLY A 207 19.39 -9.74 -9.68
CA GLY A 207 19.57 -11.19 -9.69
C GLY A 207 20.74 -11.56 -10.60
N THR A 208 21.84 -12.02 -9.98
CA THR A 208 23.18 -12.26 -10.57
C THR A 208 24.00 -11.01 -10.97
N TYR A 209 24.47 -10.22 -10.00
CA TYR A 209 25.58 -9.27 -10.22
C TYR A 209 26.97 -9.95 -10.36
N GLU A 210 27.02 -11.24 -10.71
CA GLU A 210 28.25 -12.03 -10.69
C GLU A 210 28.88 -12.26 -12.07
N ARG A 211 28.63 -11.40 -13.09
CA ARG A 211 29.25 -11.64 -14.41
C ARG A 211 29.58 -10.42 -15.27
N SER A 212 30.01 -9.31 -14.67
CA SER A 212 30.59 -8.20 -15.45
C SER A 212 31.94 -7.70 -14.95
N ARG A 213 32.53 -8.39 -13.96
CA ARG A 213 33.92 -8.15 -13.54
C ARG A 213 34.87 -9.30 -13.94
N GLU A 214 34.40 -10.24 -14.76
CA GLU A 214 35.21 -11.37 -15.29
C GLU A 214 35.92 -11.07 -16.62
N SER A 215 35.76 -9.88 -17.21
CA SER A 215 36.44 -9.52 -18.46
C SER A 215 37.39 -8.33 -18.31
N GLY A 216 38.15 -8.30 -17.23
CA GLY A 216 39.14 -7.25 -16.98
C GLY A 216 40.22 -7.68 -16.01
N THR A 217 41.24 -8.36 -16.55
CA THR A 217 42.56 -8.65 -15.95
C THR A 217 42.56 -9.46 -14.65
N GLU A 218 42.96 -10.71 -14.81
CA GLU A 218 43.53 -11.63 -13.82
C GLU A 218 44.30 -10.88 -12.71
N ALA A 219 43.62 -10.62 -11.59
CA ALA A 219 44.22 -10.12 -10.37
C ALA A 219 44.29 -11.26 -9.38
N ASN A 220 45.48 -11.84 -9.32
CA ASN A 220 46.00 -12.80 -8.34
C ASN A 220 45.17 -12.92 -7.04
N TYR A 221 44.53 -14.08 -6.82
CA TYR A 221 43.76 -14.44 -5.63
C TYR A 221 44.65 -14.74 -4.39
N ASP A 222 45.72 -13.98 -4.17
CA ASP A 222 46.69 -14.25 -3.10
C ASP A 222 46.54 -13.31 -1.88
N MET A 223 45.54 -12.42 -1.88
CA MET A 223 45.34 -11.44 -0.80
C MET A 223 44.29 -11.84 0.25
N VAL A 224 43.67 -13.02 0.16
CA VAL A 224 42.58 -13.42 1.09
C VAL A 224 42.85 -14.72 1.84
N ASP A 225 43.93 -15.47 1.55
CA ASP A 225 44.32 -16.58 2.41
C ASP A 225 45.64 -16.29 3.15
N GLY A 226 45.69 -16.71 4.41
CA GLY A 226 46.75 -16.41 5.38
C GLY A 226 48.10 -17.10 5.10
N LEU A 227 48.51 -17.20 3.84
CA LEU A 227 49.76 -17.81 3.37
C LEU A 227 50.98 -16.89 3.59
N VAL A 228 50.80 -15.58 3.68
CA VAL A 228 51.91 -14.62 3.94
C VAL A 228 52.52 -14.80 5.34
N ASN A 229 51.79 -15.39 6.29
CA ASN A 229 52.22 -15.52 7.69
C ASN A 229 52.86 -16.88 8.04
N ASN A 230 53.02 -17.80 7.08
CA ASN A 230 53.62 -19.11 7.30
C ASN A 230 54.83 -19.43 6.40
N GLN A 231 55.35 -18.45 5.65
CA GLN A 231 56.63 -18.66 4.96
C GLN A 231 57.75 -18.83 5.99
N LYS A 232 58.41 -19.99 5.97
CA LYS A 232 59.68 -20.19 6.68
C LYS A 232 60.66 -19.15 6.15
N LYS A 233 61.10 -18.23 7.01
CA LYS A 233 62.24 -17.38 6.70
C LYS A 233 63.46 -18.30 6.52
N ASN A 234 63.88 -18.53 5.28
CA ASN A 234 65.22 -19.06 5.00
C ASN A 234 66.25 -18.03 5.51
N PRO A 235 67.31 -18.46 6.20
CA PRO A 235 68.28 -17.54 6.82
C PRO A 235 69.30 -16.93 5.83
N GLU A 236 69.10 -17.04 4.53
CA GLU A 236 70.10 -16.63 3.54
C GLU A 236 69.58 -15.56 2.60
N LYS A 237 69.76 -14.30 3.02
CA LYS A 237 70.16 -13.13 2.19
C LYS A 237 69.85 -11.84 2.94
N ILE A 238 70.72 -11.49 3.89
CA ILE A 238 70.97 -10.09 4.23
C ILE A 238 72.49 -9.92 4.34
N SER A 239 73.16 -9.87 3.20
CA SER A 239 74.50 -9.28 3.10
C SER A 239 74.35 -7.86 2.56
N ASN A 240 74.52 -6.89 3.46
CA ASN A 240 75.25 -5.62 3.30
C ASN A 240 74.54 -4.40 3.92
N ALA A 241 74.97 -4.14 5.17
CA ALA A 241 75.33 -2.85 5.81
C ALA A 241 74.59 -1.57 5.35
N ARG A 242 74.02 -0.74 6.24
CA ARG A 242 74.62 0.04 7.36
C ARG A 242 73.43 0.57 8.22
N SER A 243 73.43 0.79 9.53
CA SER A 243 74.45 0.94 10.56
C SER A 243 73.81 0.83 11.97
N ASN A 244 74.69 0.59 12.95
CA ASN A 244 74.58 0.88 14.39
C ASN A 244 73.87 -0.09 15.36
N LYS A 245 74.69 -1.01 15.86
CA LYS A 245 75.17 -1.12 17.27
C LYS A 245 74.11 -1.38 18.36
N GLN A 246 73.99 -2.64 18.78
CA GLN A 246 74.55 -3.20 20.04
C GLN A 246 73.89 -4.56 20.40
N THR A 247 74.70 -5.60 20.51
CA THR A 247 74.45 -6.89 21.21
C THR A 247 75.32 -6.92 22.48
N PRO A 248 75.19 -7.85 23.46
CA PRO A 248 74.43 -9.12 23.53
C PRO A 248 73.59 -9.24 24.85
N ARG A 249 72.80 -10.29 25.17
CA ARG A 249 73.25 -11.63 25.57
C ARG A 249 72.02 -12.43 26.09
N ASN A 250 72.09 -13.76 25.95
CA ASN A 250 71.16 -14.81 26.40
C ASN A 250 69.99 -15.18 25.47
N GLN A 251 70.35 -16.00 24.48
CA GLN A 251 69.48 -17.06 23.99
C GLN A 251 69.34 -18.12 25.09
N GLN A 252 68.13 -18.32 25.59
CA GLN A 252 67.69 -19.62 26.10
C GLN A 252 66.41 -19.99 25.37
N ASP A 253 66.38 -21.23 24.92
CA ASP A 253 65.33 -21.86 24.15
C ASP A 253 63.93 -21.68 24.76
N GLY A 254 62.99 -21.27 23.91
CA GLY A 254 61.58 -21.18 24.27
C GLY A 254 60.74 -20.74 23.09
N LYS A 255 60.46 -21.67 22.17
CA LYS A 255 59.58 -21.47 20.99
C LYS A 255 58.38 -20.58 21.34
N PRO A 256 58.06 -19.52 20.56
CA PRO A 256 56.86 -18.73 20.80
C PRO A 256 55.64 -19.66 20.68
N LYS A 257 54.90 -19.84 21.77
CA LYS A 257 53.64 -20.61 21.76
C LYS A 257 52.70 -19.92 20.77
N LYS A 258 52.53 -20.51 19.58
CA LYS A 258 51.51 -20.07 18.61
C LYS A 258 50.17 -19.96 19.35
N ARG A 259 49.59 -18.76 19.37
CA ARG A 259 48.27 -18.53 19.98
C ARG A 259 47.27 -19.47 19.30
N ARG A 260 46.67 -20.38 20.07
CA ARG A 260 45.69 -21.32 19.54
C ARG A 260 44.42 -20.54 19.15
N SER A 261 43.89 -20.82 17.95
CA SER A 261 42.64 -20.22 17.45
C SER A 261 41.51 -20.34 18.49
N VAL A 262 40.84 -19.21 18.74
CA VAL A 262 39.70 -19.12 19.67
C VAL A 262 38.55 -20.03 19.22
N ILE A 263 38.29 -20.09 17.91
CA ILE A 263 37.27 -20.95 17.30
C ILE A 263 37.59 -22.42 17.56
N LYS A 264 38.85 -22.83 17.37
CA LYS A 264 39.28 -24.21 17.67
C LYS A 264 39.06 -24.57 19.15
N ARG A 265 39.29 -23.62 20.07
CA ARG A 265 39.06 -23.82 21.51
C ARG A 265 37.57 -23.94 21.83
N LEU A 266 36.73 -23.19 21.12
CA LEU A 266 35.28 -23.25 21.24
C LEU A 266 34.74 -24.62 20.79
N HIS A 267 35.11 -25.08 19.60
CA HIS A 267 34.69 -26.38 19.07
C HIS A 267 35.14 -27.54 19.96
N GLN A 268 36.38 -27.49 20.46
CA GLN A 268 36.88 -28.49 21.42
C GLN A 268 36.09 -28.51 22.72
N LYS A 269 35.68 -27.33 23.25
CA LYS A 269 34.82 -27.26 24.44
C LYS A 269 33.42 -27.81 24.16
N GLN A 270 32.82 -27.51 23.01
CA GLN A 270 31.50 -28.01 22.64
C GLN A 270 31.48 -29.54 22.55
N ILE A 271 32.50 -30.15 21.94
CA ILE A 271 32.66 -31.61 21.87
C ILE A 271 32.87 -32.21 23.27
N ALA A 272 33.70 -31.60 24.11
CA ALA A 272 33.94 -32.10 25.47
C ALA A 272 32.68 -32.05 26.35
N ILE A 273 31.86 -31.00 26.20
CA ILE A 273 30.58 -30.86 26.90
C ILE A 273 29.57 -31.90 26.38
N ALA A 274 29.48 -32.10 25.06
CA ALA A 274 28.62 -33.12 24.46
C ALA A 274 28.97 -34.52 24.99
N ARG A 275 30.26 -34.88 25.01
CA ARG A 275 30.76 -36.16 25.57
C ARG A 275 30.46 -36.32 27.06
N ARG A 276 30.59 -35.25 27.86
CA ARG A 276 30.31 -35.28 29.30
C ARG A 276 28.81 -35.32 29.61
N SER A 277 27.97 -34.74 28.75
CA SER A 277 26.52 -34.63 28.97
C SER A 277 25.70 -35.71 28.27
N GLY A 278 26.33 -36.64 27.54
CA GLY A 278 25.64 -37.70 26.78
C GLY A 278 24.80 -37.19 25.60
N LYS A 279 24.94 -35.91 25.23
CA LYS A 279 24.20 -35.29 24.13
C LYS A 279 24.90 -35.53 22.79
N PRO A 280 24.16 -35.70 21.68
CA PRO A 280 24.77 -35.84 20.36
C PRO A 280 25.56 -34.57 19.99
N ILE A 281 26.72 -34.77 19.36
CA ILE A 281 27.54 -33.68 18.84
C ILE A 281 26.77 -33.00 17.70
N PRO A 282 26.73 -31.66 17.62
CA PRO A 282 26.09 -30.97 16.50
C PRO A 282 26.68 -31.40 15.14
N LYS A 283 25.82 -31.80 14.19
CA LYS A 283 26.19 -32.35 12.87
C LYS A 283 27.20 -31.49 12.07
N TYR A 284 27.20 -30.17 12.27
CA TYR A 284 28.14 -29.27 11.60
C TYR A 284 29.58 -29.44 12.09
N LEU A 285 29.80 -29.87 13.33
CA LEU A 285 31.14 -30.15 13.88
C LEU A 285 31.68 -31.50 13.38
N ASP A 286 30.82 -32.49 13.16
CA ASP A 286 31.21 -33.79 12.62
C ASP A 286 31.65 -33.67 11.16
N GLN A 287 30.91 -32.92 10.33
CA GLN A 287 31.32 -32.62 8.95
C GLN A 287 32.68 -31.90 8.86
N GLU A 288 32.98 -31.00 9.82
CA GLU A 288 34.26 -30.30 9.85
C GLU A 288 35.43 -31.22 10.24
N MET A 289 35.18 -32.27 11.03
CA MET A 289 36.18 -33.28 11.35
C MET A 289 36.42 -34.26 10.20
N GLU A 290 35.37 -34.68 9.49
CA GLU A 290 35.48 -35.53 8.31
C GLU A 290 36.25 -34.83 7.18
N ARG A 291 35.95 -33.55 6.92
CA ARG A 291 36.68 -32.72 5.95
C ARG A 291 38.17 -32.54 6.25
N LYS A 292 38.61 -32.73 7.50
CA LYS A 292 40.03 -32.64 7.91
C LYS A 292 40.71 -34.00 8.01
N ARG A 293 39.98 -35.10 7.75
CA ARG A 293 40.50 -36.48 7.73
C ARG A 293 40.74 -37.01 6.32
N GLY A 294 40.09 -36.46 5.30
CA GLY A 294 40.47 -36.62 3.89
C GLY A 294 41.59 -35.67 3.52
#